data_AF-A0A0D8BHL3-F1
#
_entry.id   AF-A0A0D8BHL3-F1
#
_cell.length_a   1.000
_cell.length_b   1.000
_cell.length_c   1.000
_cell.angle_alpha   90.00
_cell.angle_beta   90.00
_cell.angle_gamma   90.00
#
_symmetry.space_group_name_H-M   'P 1'
#
loop_
_entity.id
_entity.type
_entity.pdbx_description
1 polymer ?
#
loop_
_entity_poly.entity_id
_entity_poly.type
_entity_poly.pdbx_seq_one_letter_code
_entity_poly.pdbx_strand_id
1 'polypeptide(L)'
;MEAARGLDVRIGGGPTVVRDFLKAGLIDALHVAIAPILLGGGVRLWDELRGLEQNYAVRVETAESGTEHLTFTRSTGGAETPDAEPWRPVGNTL
;
A
#
# COMPACT_ATOMS: atom_id res chain seq x y z
N MET A 1 4.25 24.61 -1.09
CA MET A 1 4.79 23.24 -0.92
C MET A 1 5.78 23.26 0.26
N GLU A 2 5.28 23.34 1.48
CA GLU A 2 6.11 23.49 2.70
C GLU A 2 5.64 22.52 3.81
N ALA A 3 4.94 21.44 3.47
CA ALA A 3 4.28 20.61 4.49
C ALA A 3 5.18 19.49 5.05
N ALA A 4 6.13 18.98 4.27
CA ALA A 4 6.97 17.83 4.65
C ALA A 4 8.48 18.04 4.49
N ARG A 5 8.93 19.20 3.97
CA ARG A 5 10.36 19.50 3.72
C ARG A 5 11.14 18.39 3.00
N GLY A 6 10.48 17.67 2.09
CA GLY A 6 11.08 16.55 1.36
C GLY A 6 11.21 15.25 2.14
N LEU A 7 10.60 15.14 3.32
CA LEU A 7 10.54 13.90 4.10
C LEU A 7 9.37 13.01 3.65
N ASP A 8 9.50 11.72 3.94
CA ASP A 8 8.44 10.73 3.72
C ASP A 8 7.21 11.04 4.59
N VAL A 9 6.04 11.07 3.96
CA VAL A 9 4.76 11.30 4.64
C VAL A 9 4.00 9.98 4.75
N ARG A 10 3.69 9.58 5.99
CA ARG A 10 2.76 8.48 6.24
C ARG A 10 1.33 8.99 6.32
N ILE A 11 0.45 8.38 5.55
CA ILE A 11 -0.99 8.66 5.60
C ILE A 11 -1.59 7.77 6.69
N GLY A 12 -2.06 8.39 7.77
CA GLY A 12 -2.87 7.73 8.78
C GLY A 12 -4.36 7.86 8.45
N GLY A 13 -5.11 6.77 8.53
CA GLY A 13 -6.55 6.77 8.27
C GLY A 13 -7.09 5.38 7.94
N GLY A 14 -8.42 5.26 7.90
CA GLY A 14 -9.09 4.03 7.48
C GLY A 14 -9.08 3.86 5.95
N PRO A 15 -9.67 2.75 5.43
CA PRO A 15 -9.67 2.44 4.00
C PRO A 15 -10.27 3.54 3.11
N THR A 16 -11.21 4.34 3.63
CA THR A 16 -11.77 5.49 2.90
C THR A 16 -10.71 6.54 2.58
N VAL A 17 -9.92 6.95 3.58
CA VAL A 17 -8.86 7.96 3.39
C VAL A 17 -7.82 7.44 2.41
N VAL A 18 -7.40 6.18 2.55
CA VAL A 18 -6.44 5.56 1.63
C VAL A 18 -6.97 5.58 0.19
N ARG A 19 -8.25 5.24 -0.03
CA ARG A 19 -8.87 5.30 -1.37
C ARG A 19 -8.85 6.71 -1.97
N ASP A 20 -9.16 7.74 -1.18
CA ASP A 20 -9.18 9.12 -1.68
C ASP A 20 -7.79 9.56 -2.17
N PHE A 21 -6.73 9.18 -1.44
CA PHE A 21 -5.36 9.47 -1.85
C PHE A 21 -4.88 8.63 -3.03
N LEU A 22 -5.29 7.35 -3.13
CA LEU A 22 -5.01 6.50 -4.29
C LEU A 22 -5.65 7.07 -5.56
N LYS A 23 -6.92 7.49 -5.48
CA LYS A 23 -7.64 8.12 -6.60
C LYS A 23 -7.01 9.44 -7.01
N ALA A 24 -6.48 10.21 -6.05
CA ALA A 24 -5.75 11.44 -6.33
C ALA A 24 -4.33 11.21 -6.87
N GLY A 25 -3.83 9.96 -6.92
CA GLY A 25 -2.48 9.64 -7.39
C GLY A 25 -1.37 10.18 -6.47
N LEU A 26 -1.66 10.33 -5.18
CA LEU A 26 -0.76 10.90 -4.17
C LEU A 26 -0.03 9.86 -3.32
N ILE A 27 -0.23 8.57 -3.61
CA ILE A 27 0.45 7.48 -2.92
C ILE A 27 1.58 6.98 -3.82
N ASP A 28 2.81 6.98 -3.31
CA ASP A 28 3.95 6.41 -4.03
C ASP A 28 4.26 4.97 -3.58
N ALA A 29 3.94 4.64 -2.32
CA ALA A 29 4.07 3.31 -1.76
C ALA A 29 2.86 2.95 -0.86
N LEU A 30 2.27 1.77 -1.06
CA LEU A 30 1.19 1.21 -0.25
C LEU A 30 1.55 -0.21 0.20
N HIS A 31 1.46 -0.48 1.49
CA HIS A 31 1.59 -1.83 2.05
C HIS A 31 0.25 -2.29 2.64
N VAL A 32 -0.21 -3.47 2.22
CA VAL A 32 -1.45 -4.07 2.71
C VAL A 32 -1.19 -5.49 3.17
N ALA A 33 -1.53 -5.80 4.43
CA ALA A 33 -1.51 -7.15 4.96
C ALA A 33 -2.92 -7.76 4.87
N ILE A 34 -3.05 -8.91 4.22
CA ILE A 34 -4.30 -9.65 4.07
C ILE A 34 -4.24 -10.86 5.00
N ALA A 35 -5.01 -10.81 6.09
CA ALA A 35 -5.13 -11.92 7.02
C ALA A 35 -6.01 -13.04 6.43
N PRO A 36 -5.72 -14.33 6.73
CA PRO A 36 -6.46 -15.48 6.22
C PRO A 36 -7.77 -15.70 6.99
N ILE A 37 -8.64 -14.67 7.04
CA ILE A 37 -9.92 -14.69 7.74
C ILE A 37 -11.05 -14.20 6.83
N LEU A 38 -12.25 -14.71 7.06
CA LEU A 38 -13.47 -14.22 6.41
C LEU A 38 -14.20 -13.28 7.36
N LEU A 39 -14.36 -12.03 6.94
CA LEU A 39 -15.16 -11.04 7.65
C LEU A 39 -16.55 -10.98 7.02
N GLY A 40 -17.60 -10.98 7.85
CA GLY A 40 -19.00 -10.86 7.39
C GLY A 40 -19.39 -9.46 6.89
N GLY A 41 -18.50 -8.47 7.02
CA GLY A 41 -18.72 -7.09 6.59
C GLY A 41 -17.55 -6.18 6.95
N GLY A 42 -17.57 -4.95 6.45
CA GLY A 42 -16.52 -3.95 6.71
C GLY A 42 -16.39 -2.92 5.61
N VAL A 43 -15.42 -2.01 5.76
CA VAL A 43 -15.09 -1.01 4.73
C VAL A 43 -14.19 -1.67 3.69
N ARG A 44 -14.58 -1.59 2.42
CA ARG A 44 -13.85 -2.21 1.31
C ARG A 44 -12.76 -1.26 0.79
N LEU A 45 -11.51 -1.63 0.99
CA LEU A 45 -10.35 -0.87 0.50
C LEU A 45 -10.30 -0.78 -1.03
N TRP A 46 -10.72 -1.83 -1.72
CA TRP A 46 -10.52 -1.99 -3.16
C TRP A 46 -11.66 -1.42 -4.03
N ASP A 47 -12.72 -0.91 -3.42
CA ASP A 47 -13.86 -0.35 -4.15
C ASP A 47 -13.40 0.86 -4.98
N GLU A 48 -13.84 0.90 -6.24
CA GLU A 48 -13.60 2.01 -7.19
C GLU A 48 -12.12 2.28 -7.51
N LEU A 49 -11.25 1.26 -7.35
CA LEU A 49 -9.81 1.33 -7.69
C LEU A 49 -9.44 0.47 -8.91
N ARG A 50 -10.35 0.30 -9.87
CA ARG A 50 -10.06 -0.42 -11.12
C ARG A 50 -8.94 0.30 -11.89
N GLY A 51 -7.98 -0.45 -12.43
CA GLY A 51 -6.86 0.11 -13.18
C GLY A 51 -5.67 0.53 -12.32
N LEU A 52 -5.72 0.31 -10.99
CA LEU A 52 -4.59 0.63 -10.10
C LEU A 52 -3.31 -0.11 -10.55
N GLU A 53 -3.45 -1.35 -11.02
CA GLU A 53 -2.36 -2.18 -11.52
C GLU A 53 -1.60 -1.58 -12.71
N GLN A 54 -2.19 -0.61 -13.41
CA GLN A 54 -1.55 0.04 -14.57
C GLN A 54 -0.49 1.07 -14.14
N ASN A 55 -0.60 1.59 -12.92
CA ASN A 55 0.24 2.68 -12.41
C ASN A 55 1.15 2.23 -11.26
N TYR A 56 1.08 0.96 -10.84
CA TYR A 56 1.85 0.43 -9.71
C TYR A 56 2.43 -0.94 -10.03
N ALA A 57 3.69 -1.14 -9.68
CA ALA A 57 4.28 -2.46 -9.54
C ALA A 57 3.82 -3.10 -8.22
N VAL A 58 3.58 -4.41 -8.22
CA VAL A 58 3.09 -5.14 -7.05
C VAL A 58 4.05 -6.28 -6.70
N ARG A 59 4.47 -6.33 -5.43
CA ARG A 59 5.20 -7.45 -4.84
C ARG A 59 4.33 -8.10 -3.78
N VAL A 60 4.38 -9.43 -3.70
CA VAL A 60 3.61 -10.23 -2.74
C VAL A 60 4.57 -11.13 -1.96
N GLU A 61 4.41 -11.14 -0.64
CA GLU A 61 5.17 -11.99 0.27
C GLU A 61 4.23 -12.70 1.24
N THR A 62 4.32 -14.02 1.31
CA THR A 62 3.54 -14.83 2.25
C THR A 62 4.33 -14.97 3.56
N ALA A 63 3.76 -14.49 4.66
CA ALA A 63 4.30 -14.74 5.99
C ALA A 63 4.02 -16.18 6.43
N GLU A 64 4.82 -16.73 7.36
CA GLU A 64 4.59 -18.06 7.95
C GLU A 64 3.20 -18.19 8.60
N SER A 65 2.61 -17.08 9.03
CA SER A 65 1.24 -17.00 9.57
C SER A 65 0.14 -17.20 8.51
N GLY A 66 0.48 -17.30 7.23
CA GLY A 66 -0.46 -17.29 6.10
C GLY A 66 -1.01 -15.90 5.78
N THR A 67 -0.45 -14.83 6.36
CA THR A 67 -0.79 -13.45 5.99
C THR A 67 -0.07 -13.08 4.70
N GLU A 68 -0.80 -12.56 3.71
CA GLU A 68 -0.22 -12.07 2.46
C GLU A 68 0.12 -10.58 2.59
N HIS A 69 1.38 -10.22 2.38
CA HIS A 69 1.88 -8.85 2.39
C HIS A 69 2.01 -8.35 0.95
N LEU A 70 1.14 -7.40 0.57
CA LEU A 70 1.16 -6.76 -0.75
C LEU A 70 1.85 -5.40 -0.62
N THR A 71 2.90 -5.19 -1.41
CA THR A 71 3.58 -3.90 -1.54
C THR A 71 3.35 -3.36 -2.94
N PHE A 72 2.67 -2.23 -3.04
CA PHE A 72 2.48 -1.47 -4.27
C PHE A 72 3.47 -0.32 -4.30
N THR A 73 4.20 -0.19 -5.41
CA THR A 73 5.12 0.93 -5.65
C THR A 73 4.75 1.60 -6.96
N ARG A 74 4.61 2.92 -6.97
CA ARG A 74 4.23 3.67 -8.17
C ARG A 74 5.22 3.41 -9.30
N SER A 75 4.71 2.98 -10.44
CA SER A 75 5.51 2.81 -11.65
C SER A 75 5.59 4.17 -12.36
N THR A 76 6.77 4.79 -12.32
CA THR A 76 7.11 5.83 -13.31
C THR A 76 7.16 5.15 -14.67
N GLY A 77 6.27 5.54 -15.59
CA GLY A 77 6.06 4.83 -16.86
C GLY A 77 7.38 4.45 -17.56
N GLY A 78 7.60 3.13 -17.66
CA GLY A 78 8.76 2.54 -18.34
C GLY A 78 9.92 2.17 -17.40
N ALA A 79 10.11 0.86 -17.24
CA ALA A 79 11.29 0.17 -16.70
C ALA A 79 11.51 0.13 -15.16
N GLU A 80 11.81 -1.10 -14.74
CA GLU A 80 12.34 -1.57 -13.47
C GLU A 80 11.45 -1.42 -12.23
N THR A 81 11.10 -2.58 -11.63
CA THR A 81 10.69 -2.67 -10.23
C THR A 81 11.82 -2.04 -9.43
N PRO A 82 11.63 -0.88 -8.77
CA PRO A 82 12.66 -0.35 -7.89
C PRO A 82 12.98 -1.43 -6.87
N ASP A 83 14.25 -1.58 -6.49
CA ASP A 83 14.65 -2.28 -5.26
C ASP A 83 14.07 -1.50 -4.07
N ALA A 84 12.75 -1.50 -3.94
CA ALA A 84 12.04 -1.02 -2.78
C ALA A 84 12.46 -1.96 -1.67
N GLU A 85 13.19 -1.41 -0.69
CA GLU A 85 13.56 -2.18 0.49
C GLU A 85 12.30 -2.86 1.03
N PRO A 86 12.36 -4.18 1.32
CA PRO A 86 11.22 -4.91 1.80
C PRO A 86 10.66 -4.15 3.01
N TRP A 87 9.34 -3.96 3.01
CA TRP A 87 8.65 -3.19 4.03
C TRP A 87 9.14 -3.64 5.41
N ARG A 88 9.85 -2.76 6.12
CA ARG A 88 10.33 -3.00 7.48
C ARG A 88 9.23 -2.56 8.45
N PRO A 89 8.59 -3.48 9.20
CA PRO A 89 7.66 -3.10 10.24
C PRO A 89 8.37 -2.19 11.23
N VAL A 90 7.80 -1.02 11.52
CA VAL A 90 8.32 -0.16 12.58
C VAL A 90 7.87 -0.77 13.90
N GLY A 91 8.79 -1.46 14.59
CA GLY A 91 8.69 -1.87 15.99
C GLY A 91 7.38 -2.52 16.43
N ASN A 92 7.33 -3.85 16.45
CA ASN A 92 6.51 -4.58 17.41
C ASN A 92 7.43 -5.19 18.46
N THR A 93 7.53 -4.55 19.62
CA THR A 93 7.88 -5.25 20.86
C THR A 93 6.65 -6.02 21.29
N LEU A 94 6.61 -7.31 20.95
CA LEU A 94 6.10 -8.40 21.78
C LEU A 94 6.89 -9.66 21.42
#